data_AF-A0A1J7IHB8-F1
#
_entry.id   AF-A0A1J7IHB8-F1
#
_cell.length_a   1.000
_cell.length_b   1.000
_cell.length_c   1.000
_cell.angle_alpha   90.00
_cell.angle_beta   90.00
_cell.angle_gamma   90.00
#
_symmetry.space_group_name_H-M   'P 1'
#
loop_
_entity.id
_entity.type
_entity.pdbx_description
1 polymer ?
#
loop_
_entity_poly.entity_id
_entity_poly.type
_entity_poly.pdbx_seq_one_letter_code
_entity_poly.pdbx_strand_id
1 'polypeptide(L)'
;MARSARDVAAASEILLNPDARSRLPEDGYASFLTGSVKGLKIGFVDPAIWRFPPDLWVPSEEAKNQHSQGAGVPYPVTLPLPNELNIGNDYAPFIVNLFESAATAKEFFDEYVDPKSPVRDLSGLVDFNKAHPAKCLPKGRVTIPFPLSLRAPSLPGPYLITDDILSRRAGSILACEGRRRKAITRSKAKTLDDNGLDLVIAPMDSPACSLSTASGYPIANVHLGRYYLKGELSRPFGLAVFARPEQEGAILRFMSAYKASFPTRPIPERLAGVTGSLFF
;
A
#
# COMPACT_ATOMS: atom_id res chain seq x y z
N MET A 1 4.50 7.27 9.19
CA MET A 1 3.03 7.35 9.40
C MET A 1 2.75 8.36 10.50
N ALA A 2 1.81 9.28 10.32
CA ALA A 2 1.45 10.25 11.37
C ALA A 2 0.07 10.88 11.16
N ARG A 3 -0.34 11.74 12.09
CA ARG A 3 -1.63 12.47 12.02
C ARG A 3 -1.56 13.76 11.21
N SER A 4 -0.37 14.26 10.91
CA SER A 4 -0.19 15.53 10.19
C SER A 4 0.95 15.46 9.17
N ALA A 5 0.88 16.29 8.13
CA ALA A 5 1.94 16.41 7.12
C ALA A 5 3.29 16.80 7.72
N ARG A 6 3.29 17.64 8.77
CA ARG A 6 4.50 18.04 9.50
C ARG A 6 5.19 16.85 10.15
N ASP A 7 4.43 16.00 10.84
CA ASP A 7 4.98 14.82 11.50
C ASP A 7 5.47 13.78 10.49
N VAL A 8 4.78 13.65 9.34
CA VAL A 8 5.25 12.81 8.23
C VAL A 8 6.57 13.36 7.67
N ALA A 9 6.67 14.66 7.40
CA ALA A 9 7.88 15.30 6.91
C ALA A 9 9.07 15.05 7.85
N ALA A 10 8.90 15.32 9.14
CA ALA A 10 9.95 15.11 10.14
C ALA A 10 10.38 13.64 10.24
N ALA A 11 9.43 12.71 10.33
CA ALA A 11 9.74 11.28 10.41
C ALA A 11 10.42 10.76 9.13
N SER A 12 9.96 11.20 7.95
CA SER A 12 10.54 10.80 6.67
C SER A 12 11.97 11.31 6.51
N GLU A 13 12.25 12.55 6.91
CA GLU A 13 13.60 13.13 6.81
C GLU A 13 14.62 12.38 7.66
N ILE A 14 14.25 11.99 8.89
CA ILE A 14 15.12 11.25 9.81
C ILE A 14 15.49 9.86 9.24
N LEU A 15 14.61 9.26 8.44
CA LEU A 15 14.81 7.94 7.86
C LEU A 15 15.64 7.97 6.57
N LEU A 16 15.98 9.15 6.05
CA LEU A 16 16.83 9.25 4.86
C LEU A 16 18.27 8.88 5.17
N ASN A 17 18.91 8.21 4.21
CA ASN A 17 20.36 8.07 4.23
C ASN A 17 21.04 9.46 4.00
N PRO A 18 22.33 9.62 4.36
CA PRO A 18 23.01 10.91 4.25
C PRO A 18 23.00 11.52 2.85
N ASP A 19 23.15 10.69 1.82
CA ASP A 19 23.14 11.11 0.40
C ASP A 19 21.79 11.70 -0.01
N ALA A 20 20.68 10.99 0.22
CA ALA A 20 19.34 11.48 -0.06
C ALA A 20 19.02 12.74 0.75
N ARG A 21 19.43 12.79 2.03
CA ARG A 21 19.21 13.96 2.88
C ARG A 21 19.93 15.21 2.37
N SER A 22 21.14 15.05 1.84
CA SER A 22 21.94 16.15 1.28
C SER A 22 21.32 16.81 0.04
N ARG A 23 20.38 16.13 -0.63
CA ARG A 23 19.65 16.67 -1.79
C ARG A 23 18.43 17.52 -1.41
N LEU A 24 18.08 17.57 -0.12
CA LEU A 24 16.97 18.39 0.35
C LEU A 24 17.38 19.87 0.48
N PRO A 25 16.40 20.79 0.47
CA PRO A 25 16.64 22.19 0.87
C PRO A 25 17.20 22.29 2.29
N GLU A 26 17.73 23.47 2.65
CA GLU A 26 18.31 23.74 3.98
C GLU A 26 17.32 23.40 5.13
N ASP A 27 16.06 23.78 4.99
CA ASP A 27 14.97 23.46 5.94
C ASP A 27 14.38 22.04 5.76
N GLY A 28 15.07 21.18 5.00
CA GLY A 28 14.69 19.80 4.77
C GLY A 28 13.30 19.64 4.17
N TYR A 29 12.56 18.61 4.60
CA TYR A 29 11.20 18.37 4.10
C TYR A 29 10.16 19.39 4.61
N ALA A 30 10.48 20.15 5.68
CA ALA A 30 9.59 21.17 6.20
C ALA A 30 9.37 22.32 5.20
N SER A 31 10.37 22.60 4.34
CA SER A 31 10.30 23.59 3.26
C SER A 31 9.11 23.38 2.29
N PHE A 32 8.64 22.14 2.14
CA PHE A 32 7.54 21.82 1.23
C PHE A 32 6.15 22.04 1.84
N LEU A 33 6.04 22.30 3.15
CA LEU A 33 4.77 22.40 3.89
C LEU A 33 4.05 23.74 3.70
N THR A 34 3.89 24.18 2.45
CA THR A 34 3.41 25.54 2.10
C THR A 34 1.92 25.81 2.38
N GLY A 35 1.11 24.78 2.67
CA GLY A 35 -0.34 24.94 2.87
C GLY A 35 -1.11 25.29 1.59
N SER A 36 -0.48 25.20 0.41
CA SER A 36 -1.09 25.59 -0.86
C SER A 36 -0.75 24.62 -2.00
N VAL A 37 -1.75 24.29 -2.81
CA VAL A 37 -1.59 23.56 -4.07
C VAL A 37 -1.17 24.45 -5.25
N LYS A 38 -0.99 25.77 -5.04
CA LYS A 38 -0.71 26.72 -6.13
C LYS A 38 0.50 26.30 -6.97
N GLY A 39 0.30 26.01 -8.24
CA GLY A 39 1.38 25.59 -9.14
C GLY A 39 1.70 24.10 -9.11
N LEU A 40 0.99 23.27 -8.33
CA LEU A 40 0.96 21.82 -8.53
C LEU A 40 -0.03 21.50 -9.65
N LYS A 41 0.37 20.63 -10.57
CA LYS A 41 -0.50 20.04 -11.58
C LYS A 41 -0.96 18.66 -11.11
N ILE A 42 -2.26 18.49 -10.91
CA ILE A 42 -2.82 17.32 -10.21
C ILE A 42 -3.84 16.64 -11.13
N GLY A 43 -3.65 15.36 -11.39
CA GLY A 43 -4.60 14.52 -12.13
C GLY A 43 -5.36 13.57 -11.22
N PHE A 44 -6.60 13.27 -11.56
CA PHE A 44 -7.45 12.33 -10.81
C PHE A 44 -7.84 11.16 -11.70
N VAL A 45 -7.68 9.93 -11.20
CA VAL A 45 -8.22 8.75 -11.89
C VAL A 45 -9.73 8.66 -11.71
N ASP A 46 -10.38 7.89 -12.58
CA ASP A 46 -11.79 7.57 -12.44
C ASP A 46 -12.06 6.64 -11.24
N PRO A 47 -12.76 7.06 -10.18
CA PRO A 47 -13.02 6.22 -9.01
C PRO A 47 -13.98 5.06 -9.27
N ALA A 48 -14.81 5.11 -10.32
CA ALA A 48 -15.66 3.99 -10.72
C ALA A 48 -14.85 2.86 -11.37
N ILE A 49 -13.71 3.20 -11.98
CA ILE A 49 -12.75 2.27 -12.57
C ILE A 49 -11.70 1.85 -11.54
N TRP A 50 -11.11 2.82 -10.84
CA TRP A 50 -10.06 2.63 -9.83
C TRP A 50 -10.64 2.33 -8.45
N ARG A 51 -11.19 1.13 -8.32
CA ARG A 51 -11.68 0.53 -7.08
C ARG A 51 -11.34 -0.95 -7.03
N PHE A 52 -11.33 -1.54 -5.85
CA PHE A 52 -11.21 -2.99 -5.75
C PHE A 52 -12.39 -3.72 -6.42
N PRO A 53 -12.17 -4.91 -6.99
CA PRO A 53 -13.26 -5.74 -7.51
C PRO A 53 -14.22 -6.14 -6.38
N PRO A 54 -15.50 -6.41 -6.69
CA PRO A 54 -16.51 -6.79 -5.70
C PRO A 54 -16.09 -7.94 -4.78
N ASP A 55 -15.34 -8.92 -5.29
CA ASP A 55 -14.88 -10.06 -4.49
C ASP A 55 -13.90 -9.68 -3.37
N LEU A 56 -13.21 -8.54 -3.51
CA LEU A 56 -12.31 -7.99 -2.49
C LEU A 56 -13.01 -6.92 -1.66
N TRP A 57 -13.91 -6.15 -2.26
CA TRP A 57 -14.62 -5.09 -1.58
C TRP A 57 -15.96 -4.77 -2.25
N VAL A 58 -17.05 -4.93 -1.50
CA VAL A 58 -18.38 -4.42 -1.84
C VAL A 58 -18.70 -3.28 -0.88
N PRO A 59 -18.77 -2.01 -1.34
CA PRO A 59 -19.27 -0.94 -0.50
C PRO A 59 -20.76 -1.14 -0.22
N SER A 60 -21.20 -0.85 1.01
CA SER A 60 -22.63 -0.80 1.32
C SER A 60 -23.33 0.29 0.51
N GLU A 61 -24.66 0.21 0.36
CA GLU A 61 -25.42 1.26 -0.34
C GLU A 61 -25.25 2.63 0.33
N GLU A 62 -25.13 2.68 1.66
CA GLU A 62 -24.84 3.90 2.40
C GLU A 62 -23.46 4.49 2.04
N ALA A 63 -22.45 3.64 1.83
CA ALA A 63 -21.12 4.07 1.41
C ALA A 63 -21.13 4.58 -0.05
N LYS A 64 -21.89 3.93 -0.94
CA LYS A 64 -22.04 4.36 -2.34
C LYS A 64 -22.69 5.74 -2.45
N ASN A 65 -23.74 6.00 -1.67
CA ASN A 65 -24.42 7.30 -1.64
C ASN A 65 -23.51 8.44 -1.16
N GLN A 66 -22.58 8.13 -0.24
CA GLN A 66 -21.58 9.09 0.26
C GLN A 66 -20.45 9.37 -0.73
N HIS A 67 -20.26 8.53 -1.76
CA HIS A 67 -19.14 8.61 -2.71
C HIS A 67 -19.36 9.54 -3.92
N SER A 68 -20.61 9.89 -4.24
CA SER A 68 -20.99 10.57 -5.49
C SER A 68 -20.89 12.10 -5.46
N GLN A 69 -20.33 12.69 -4.40
CA GLN A 69 -20.21 14.14 -4.24
C GLN A 69 -18.74 14.59 -4.37
N GLY A 70 -18.23 14.76 -5.59
CA GLY A 70 -16.84 15.17 -5.85
C GLY A 70 -16.68 16.04 -7.10
N ALA A 71 -15.97 17.15 -6.95
CA ALA A 71 -15.86 18.26 -7.91
C ALA A 71 -14.92 18.00 -9.10
N GLY A 72 -15.13 18.76 -10.18
CA GLY A 72 -14.38 18.74 -11.44
C GLY A 72 -12.94 19.22 -11.31
N VAL A 73 -12.02 18.31 -11.63
CA VAL A 73 -10.57 18.51 -11.78
C VAL A 73 -10.20 17.86 -13.13
N PRO A 74 -9.03 18.09 -13.77
CA PRO A 74 -8.67 17.40 -15.01
C PRO A 74 -8.78 15.88 -14.82
N TYR A 75 -9.81 15.32 -15.45
CA TYR A 75 -10.36 14.01 -15.14
C TYR A 75 -10.92 13.38 -16.42
N PRO A 76 -10.83 12.04 -16.57
CA PRO A 76 -9.99 11.14 -15.79
C PRO A 76 -8.59 11.01 -16.41
N VAL A 77 -7.54 10.95 -15.58
CA VAL A 77 -6.22 10.50 -16.04
C VAL A 77 -6.17 8.98 -15.99
N THR A 78 -5.52 8.35 -16.97
CA THR A 78 -5.43 6.90 -17.03
C THR A 78 -4.21 6.42 -16.27
N LEU A 79 -4.41 5.50 -15.34
CA LEU A 79 -3.36 4.66 -14.76
C LEU A 79 -3.68 3.20 -15.15
N PRO A 80 -2.68 2.35 -15.42
CA PRO A 80 -2.94 0.96 -15.79
C PRO A 80 -3.42 0.17 -14.59
N LEU A 81 -4.35 -0.73 -14.88
CA LEU A 81 -5.01 -1.54 -13.88
C LEU A 81 -4.07 -2.62 -13.34
N PRO A 82 -4.30 -3.11 -12.11
CA PRO A 82 -3.47 -4.18 -11.53
C PRO A 82 -3.39 -5.44 -12.37
N ASN A 83 -4.44 -5.78 -13.11
CA ASN A 83 -4.45 -6.94 -13.98
C ASN A 83 -3.41 -6.83 -15.11
N GLU A 84 -3.03 -5.61 -15.48
CA GLU A 84 -1.93 -5.37 -16.44
C GLU A 84 -0.55 -5.68 -15.83
N LEU A 85 -0.47 -5.91 -14.52
CA LEU A 85 0.74 -6.38 -13.84
C LEU A 85 0.86 -7.91 -13.84
N ASN A 86 -0.21 -8.67 -14.18
CA ASN A 86 -0.25 -10.13 -14.10
C ASN A 86 0.73 -10.84 -15.06
N ILE A 87 1.10 -12.09 -14.73
CA ILE A 87 1.78 -13.02 -15.67
C ILE A 87 0.76 -14.08 -16.08
N GLY A 88 0.25 -14.00 -17.30
CA GLY A 88 -0.89 -14.84 -17.68
C GLY A 88 -2.04 -14.61 -16.70
N ASN A 89 -2.44 -15.66 -15.97
CA ASN A 89 -3.52 -15.59 -14.98
C ASN A 89 -3.03 -15.33 -13.54
N ASP A 90 -1.71 -15.27 -13.30
CA ASP A 90 -1.16 -15.12 -11.95
C ASP A 90 -0.98 -13.65 -11.57
N TYR A 91 -1.38 -13.29 -10.34
CA TYR A 91 -1.13 -11.98 -9.77
C TYR A 91 0.36 -11.80 -9.43
N ALA A 92 1.06 -11.07 -10.29
CA ALA A 92 2.51 -11.00 -10.24
C ALA A 92 3.12 -10.44 -8.94
N PRO A 93 2.60 -9.35 -8.34
CA PRO A 93 3.19 -8.81 -7.11
C PRO A 93 3.23 -9.85 -5.98
N PHE A 94 2.23 -10.73 -5.91
CA PHE A 94 2.20 -11.81 -4.94
C PHE A 94 3.31 -12.84 -5.17
N ILE A 95 3.49 -13.27 -6.41
CA ILE A 95 4.54 -14.21 -6.80
C ILE A 95 5.95 -13.69 -6.45
N VAL A 96 6.18 -12.40 -6.70
CA VAL A 96 7.47 -11.75 -6.43
C VAL A 96 7.73 -11.65 -4.94
N ASN A 97 6.75 -11.13 -4.20
CA ASN A 97 6.87 -10.97 -2.76
C ASN A 97 7.22 -12.28 -2.09
N LEU A 98 6.59 -13.37 -2.52
CA LEU A 98 6.93 -14.68 -2.01
C LEU A 98 8.38 -15.08 -2.29
N PHE A 99 8.83 -14.94 -3.54
CA PHE A 99 10.18 -15.34 -3.91
C PHE A 99 11.23 -14.54 -3.12
N GLU A 100 11.10 -13.21 -3.12
CA GLU A 100 12.00 -12.32 -2.39
C GLU A 100 11.94 -12.57 -0.88
N SER A 101 10.76 -12.80 -0.32
CA SER A 101 10.61 -13.07 1.12
C SER A 101 11.38 -14.30 1.59
N ALA A 102 11.54 -15.33 0.75
CA ALA A 102 12.31 -16.51 1.12
C ALA A 102 13.82 -16.20 1.22
N ALA A 103 14.34 -15.42 0.27
CA ALA A 103 15.74 -14.99 0.27
C ALA A 103 16.01 -14.00 1.43
N THR A 104 15.19 -12.96 1.56
CA THR A 104 15.31 -11.96 2.64
C THR A 104 15.12 -12.57 4.02
N ALA A 105 14.25 -13.57 4.17
CA ALA A 105 14.08 -14.24 5.46
C ALA A 105 15.35 -14.96 5.89
N LYS A 106 16.10 -15.58 4.97
CA LYS A 106 17.35 -16.24 5.31
C LYS A 106 18.36 -15.26 5.92
N GLU A 107 18.61 -14.15 5.25
CA GLU A 107 19.50 -13.09 5.75
C GLU A 107 19.01 -12.57 7.11
N PHE A 108 17.69 -12.36 7.25
CA PHE A 108 17.11 -11.92 8.50
C PHE A 108 17.37 -12.89 9.66
N PHE A 109 17.18 -14.19 9.46
CA PHE A 109 17.43 -15.20 10.50
C PHE A 109 18.91 -15.33 10.84
N ASP A 110 19.79 -15.20 9.84
CA ASP A 110 21.23 -15.31 10.04
C ASP A 110 21.77 -14.11 10.83
N GLU A 111 21.31 -12.89 10.54
CA GLU A 111 21.86 -11.66 11.11
C GLU A 111 21.16 -11.18 12.40
N TYR A 112 19.83 -11.33 12.50
CA TYR A 112 19.04 -10.65 13.53
C TYR A 112 18.38 -11.56 14.54
N VAL A 113 18.34 -12.87 14.30
CA VAL A 113 17.76 -13.81 15.26
C VAL A 113 18.86 -14.38 16.16
N ASP A 114 18.59 -14.45 17.46
CA ASP A 114 19.52 -15.03 18.44
C ASP A 114 19.96 -16.44 17.98
N PRO A 115 21.27 -16.74 17.89
CA PRO A 115 21.77 -18.07 17.55
C PRO A 115 21.22 -19.19 18.44
N LYS A 116 20.79 -18.88 19.67
CA LYS A 116 20.17 -19.82 20.62
C LYS A 116 18.68 -20.03 20.39
N SER A 117 18.05 -19.27 19.49
CA SER A 117 16.65 -19.45 19.15
C SER A 117 16.42 -20.85 18.56
N PRO A 118 15.37 -21.57 18.98
CA PRO A 118 15.00 -22.85 18.37
C PRO A 118 14.41 -22.68 16.95
N VAL A 119 14.07 -21.44 16.55
CA VAL A 119 13.61 -21.08 15.22
C VAL A 119 14.70 -20.28 14.52
N ARG A 120 15.30 -20.89 13.50
CA ARG A 120 16.48 -20.37 12.78
C ARG A 120 16.26 -20.17 11.28
N ASP A 121 15.10 -20.52 10.77
CA ASP A 121 14.71 -20.33 9.39
C ASP A 121 13.18 -20.40 9.25
N LEU A 122 12.69 -20.23 8.03
CA LEU A 122 11.27 -20.36 7.72
C LEU A 122 10.73 -21.78 7.99
N SER A 123 11.54 -22.84 7.86
CA SER A 123 11.10 -24.21 8.12
C SER A 123 10.87 -24.44 9.62
N GLY A 124 11.83 -24.05 10.45
CA GLY A 124 11.69 -24.08 11.90
C GLY A 124 10.51 -23.23 12.39
N LEU A 125 10.21 -22.12 11.71
CA LEU A 125 9.04 -21.30 12.03
C LEU A 125 7.72 -22.04 11.68
N VAL A 126 7.67 -22.76 10.56
CA VAL A 126 6.53 -23.63 10.20
C VAL A 126 6.33 -24.68 11.28
N ASP A 127 7.40 -25.37 11.66
CA ASP A 127 7.33 -26.48 12.61
C ASP A 127 6.93 -25.99 14.01
N PHE A 128 7.46 -24.84 14.44
CA PHE A 128 7.04 -24.18 15.67
C PHE A 128 5.54 -23.83 15.64
N ASN A 129 5.04 -23.25 14.55
CA ASN A 129 3.62 -22.91 14.43
C ASN A 129 2.70 -24.15 14.47
N LYS A 130 3.13 -25.26 13.86
CA LYS A 130 2.42 -26.55 13.90
C LYS A 130 2.43 -27.18 15.29
N ALA A 131 3.54 -27.06 16.02
CA ALA A 131 3.65 -27.57 17.40
C ALA A 131 2.87 -26.71 18.41
N HIS A 132 2.61 -25.44 18.09
CA HIS A 132 1.94 -24.48 18.97
C HIS A 132 0.69 -23.84 18.34
N PRO A 133 -0.27 -24.62 17.81
CA PRO A 133 -1.38 -24.08 17.02
C PRO A 133 -2.29 -23.18 17.86
N ALA A 134 -2.51 -23.50 19.13
CA ALA A 134 -3.31 -22.68 20.04
C ALA A 134 -2.72 -21.28 20.32
N LYS A 135 -1.40 -21.11 20.12
CA LYS A 135 -0.68 -19.85 20.33
C LYS A 135 -0.46 -19.09 19.02
N CYS A 136 -0.12 -19.82 17.96
CA CYS A 136 0.36 -19.23 16.71
C CYS A 136 -0.73 -19.12 15.62
N LEU A 137 -1.82 -19.90 15.73
CA LEU A 137 -2.86 -19.97 14.70
C LEU A 137 -4.23 -19.52 15.25
N PRO A 138 -5.02 -18.76 14.48
CA PRO A 138 -6.37 -18.39 14.89
C PRO A 138 -7.26 -19.63 15.14
N LYS A 139 -8.14 -19.57 16.15
CA LYS A 139 -9.10 -20.66 16.44
C LYS A 139 -9.93 -20.99 15.17
N GLY A 140 -9.94 -22.26 14.78
CA GLY A 140 -10.72 -22.75 13.64
C GLY A 140 -10.10 -22.49 12.26
N ARG A 141 -8.85 -21.99 12.17
CA ARG A 141 -8.14 -21.85 10.90
C ARG A 141 -6.78 -22.55 10.95
N VAL A 142 -6.57 -23.54 10.08
CA VAL A 142 -5.24 -24.05 9.72
C VAL A 142 -4.61 -23.09 8.72
N THR A 143 -4.45 -21.82 9.08
CA THR A 143 -3.78 -20.86 8.20
C THR A 143 -2.43 -20.52 8.80
N ILE A 144 -1.45 -21.31 8.35
CA ILE A 144 -0.04 -20.96 8.37
C ILE A 144 0.10 -19.53 7.81
N PRO A 145 0.96 -18.65 8.36
CA PRO A 145 1.20 -17.32 7.80
C PRO A 145 1.42 -17.42 6.29
N PHE A 146 0.86 -16.49 5.52
CA PHE A 146 0.72 -16.57 4.05
C PHE A 146 2.01 -16.96 3.27
N PRO A 147 3.24 -16.55 3.65
CA PRO A 147 4.46 -17.06 2.97
C PRO A 147 4.87 -18.49 3.37
N LEU A 148 4.40 -19.00 4.51
CA LEU A 148 4.74 -20.33 5.05
C LEU A 148 3.74 -21.44 4.65
N SER A 149 2.54 -21.08 4.18
CA SER A 149 1.50 -22.05 3.74
C SER A 149 1.91 -22.91 2.52
N LEU A 150 3.06 -22.59 1.92
CA LEU A 150 3.47 -23.01 0.60
C LEU A 150 4.36 -24.25 0.60
N ARG A 151 4.85 -24.69 1.76
CA ARG A 151 5.66 -25.92 1.92
C ARG A 151 4.92 -27.07 2.62
N ALA A 152 3.65 -26.90 2.99
CA ALA A 152 2.89 -27.95 3.66
C ALA A 152 2.10 -28.78 2.62
N PRO A 153 2.42 -30.06 2.38
CA PRO A 153 1.81 -30.89 1.33
C PRO A 153 0.31 -31.24 1.55
N SER A 154 -0.39 -30.62 2.50
CA SER A 154 -1.73 -31.05 2.96
C SER A 154 -2.82 -29.97 2.95
N LEU A 155 -2.69 -28.91 2.14
CA LEU A 155 -3.80 -27.97 1.92
C LEU A 155 -4.44 -28.14 0.53
N PRO A 156 -5.73 -28.51 0.43
CA PRO A 156 -6.48 -28.44 -0.81
C PRO A 156 -6.94 -26.98 -1.04
N GLY A 157 -6.19 -26.23 -1.86
CA GLY A 157 -6.50 -24.87 -2.31
C GLY A 157 -5.40 -24.31 -3.22
N PRO A 158 -5.70 -23.42 -4.19
CA PRO A 158 -5.01 -23.33 -5.49
C PRO A 158 -3.57 -22.76 -5.52
N TYR A 159 -2.90 -22.61 -4.38
CA TYR A 159 -1.57 -21.99 -4.32
C TYR A 159 -0.57 -22.81 -3.52
N LEU A 160 -0.47 -24.12 -3.75
CA LEU A 160 0.71 -24.87 -3.33
C LEU A 160 1.87 -24.53 -4.26
N ILE A 161 2.91 -23.89 -3.73
CA ILE A 161 4.11 -23.57 -4.50
C ILE A 161 5.09 -24.70 -4.33
N THR A 162 5.09 -25.61 -5.30
CA THR A 162 5.99 -26.75 -5.39
C THR A 162 7.42 -26.30 -5.72
N ASP A 163 8.40 -27.15 -5.44
CA ASP A 163 9.79 -26.92 -5.86
C ASP A 163 9.90 -26.70 -7.38
N ASP A 164 9.00 -27.29 -8.19
CA ASP A 164 8.89 -27.04 -9.64
C ASP A 164 8.51 -25.58 -9.98
N ILE A 165 7.66 -24.92 -9.18
CA ILE A 165 7.32 -23.49 -9.34
C ILE A 165 8.51 -22.60 -8.91
N LEU A 166 9.32 -23.02 -7.94
CA LEU A 166 10.51 -22.29 -7.52
C LEU A 166 11.66 -22.44 -8.55
N SER A 167 11.86 -23.64 -9.10
CA SER A 167 12.91 -23.94 -10.08
C SER A 167 12.67 -23.32 -11.47
N ARG A 168 11.41 -23.17 -11.90
CA ARG A 168 11.08 -22.55 -13.20
C ARG A 168 11.20 -21.02 -13.24
N ARG A 169 11.50 -20.36 -12.11
CA ARG A 169 11.30 -18.90 -11.92
C ARG A 169 12.55 -18.00 -11.89
N ALA A 170 13.76 -18.52 -12.13
CA ALA A 170 14.91 -17.65 -12.43
C ALA A 170 14.63 -16.72 -13.64
N GLY A 171 13.89 -17.21 -14.65
CA GLY A 171 13.39 -16.38 -15.75
C GLY A 171 12.26 -15.41 -15.37
N SER A 172 11.57 -15.62 -14.24
CA SER A 172 10.44 -14.80 -13.77
C SER A 172 10.87 -13.56 -12.97
N ILE A 173 12.05 -13.61 -12.35
CA ILE A 173 12.71 -12.48 -11.67
C ILE A 173 13.26 -11.48 -12.71
N LEU A 174 13.92 -11.98 -13.76
CA LEU A 174 14.30 -11.19 -14.95
C LEU A 174 13.06 -10.59 -15.64
N ALA A 175 11.95 -11.34 -15.72
CA ALA A 175 10.68 -10.79 -16.18
C ALA A 175 10.11 -9.72 -15.23
N CYS A 176 10.51 -9.69 -13.95
CA CYS A 176 10.09 -8.70 -12.96
C CYS A 176 10.90 -7.41 -12.97
N GLU A 177 12.22 -7.48 -13.18
CA GLU A 177 12.98 -6.30 -13.61
C GLU A 177 12.38 -5.71 -14.90
N GLY A 178 12.06 -6.58 -15.87
CA GLY A 178 11.36 -6.20 -17.09
C GLY A 178 9.97 -5.59 -16.85
N ARG A 179 9.32 -5.87 -15.71
CA ARG A 179 7.98 -5.36 -15.34
C ARG A 179 8.00 -4.17 -14.41
N ARG A 180 8.99 -4.01 -13.53
CA ARG A 180 9.35 -2.72 -12.94
C ARG A 180 9.62 -1.75 -14.07
N ARG A 181 10.39 -2.17 -15.08
CA ARG A 181 10.52 -1.43 -16.35
C ARG A 181 9.17 -1.22 -17.03
N LYS A 182 8.33 -2.21 -17.32
CA LYS A 182 7.03 -1.97 -18.00
C LYS A 182 6.06 -1.10 -17.21
N ALA A 183 5.93 -1.27 -15.89
CA ALA A 183 5.13 -0.40 -15.02
C ALA A 183 5.70 1.02 -15.05
N ILE A 184 7.00 1.22 -14.80
CA ILE A 184 7.65 2.53 -14.92
C ILE A 184 7.49 3.14 -16.33
N THR A 185 7.66 2.35 -17.39
CA THR A 185 7.67 2.79 -18.80
C THR A 185 6.27 3.01 -19.37
N ARG A 186 5.22 2.34 -18.86
CA ARG A 186 3.84 2.43 -19.37
C ARG A 186 2.83 3.06 -18.40
N SER A 187 3.06 3.09 -17.08
CA SER A 187 2.00 3.34 -16.09
C SER A 187 1.90 4.74 -15.51
N LYS A 188 3.05 5.31 -15.09
CA LYS A 188 3.10 6.44 -14.16
C LYS A 188 3.98 7.56 -14.67
N ALA A 189 5.19 7.26 -15.15
CA ALA A 189 5.99 8.23 -15.89
C ALA A 189 5.18 8.76 -17.07
N LYS A 190 4.65 7.87 -17.92
CA LYS A 190 3.84 8.27 -19.07
C LYS A 190 2.63 9.14 -18.71
N THR A 191 1.83 8.78 -17.70
CA THR A 191 0.67 9.59 -17.31
C THR A 191 1.07 10.93 -16.70
N LEU A 192 2.10 10.96 -15.85
CA LEU A 192 2.63 12.20 -15.27
C LEU A 192 3.31 13.08 -16.34
N ASP A 193 4.03 12.49 -17.28
CA ASP A 193 4.82 13.20 -18.30
C ASP A 193 3.93 13.67 -19.47
N ASP A 194 3.10 12.80 -20.03
CA ASP A 194 2.19 13.13 -21.15
C ASP A 194 1.22 14.26 -20.79
N ASN A 195 0.82 14.34 -19.52
CA ASN A 195 -0.10 15.36 -19.01
C ASN A 195 0.63 16.48 -18.24
N GLY A 196 1.96 16.40 -18.14
CA GLY A 196 2.79 17.33 -17.38
C GLY A 196 2.36 17.51 -15.92
N LEU A 197 1.88 16.46 -15.26
CA LEU A 197 1.39 16.45 -13.89
C LEU A 197 2.52 16.28 -12.87
N ASP A 198 2.34 16.84 -11.69
CA ASP A 198 3.20 16.60 -10.53
C ASP A 198 2.68 15.44 -9.68
N LEU A 199 1.35 15.33 -9.60
CA LEU A 199 0.67 14.36 -8.75
C LEU A 199 -0.47 13.66 -9.49
N VAL A 200 -0.69 12.39 -9.14
CA VAL A 200 -1.91 11.66 -9.47
C VAL A 200 -2.61 11.25 -8.18
N ILE A 201 -3.93 11.39 -8.16
CA ILE A 201 -4.78 11.06 -7.01
C ILE A 201 -5.74 9.94 -7.37
N ALA A 202 -5.87 8.97 -6.48
CA ALA A 202 -6.81 7.87 -6.58
C ALA A 202 -7.54 7.62 -5.25
N PRO A 203 -8.69 6.95 -5.24
CA PRO A 203 -9.28 6.44 -4.00
C PRO A 203 -8.29 5.52 -3.27
N MET A 204 -8.23 5.62 -1.94
CA MET A 204 -7.31 4.77 -1.15
C MET A 204 -7.82 3.31 -1.05
N ASP A 205 -9.13 3.10 -1.16
CA ASP A 205 -9.81 1.81 -1.33
C ASP A 205 -9.73 1.30 -2.78
N SER A 206 -8.59 1.55 -3.41
CA SER A 206 -8.25 1.07 -4.74
C SER A 206 -6.91 0.35 -4.74
N PRO A 207 -6.54 -0.31 -5.85
CA PRO A 207 -5.23 -0.96 -6.00
C PRO A 207 -4.01 -0.02 -6.08
N ALA A 208 -4.19 1.25 -5.70
CA ALA A 208 -3.19 2.30 -5.67
C ALA A 208 -1.83 1.85 -5.08
N CYS A 209 -1.87 1.21 -3.91
CA CYS A 209 -0.66 0.74 -3.22
C CYS A 209 0.13 -0.25 -4.05
N SER A 210 -0.55 -1.22 -4.69
CA SER A 210 0.10 -2.24 -5.51
C SER A 210 0.89 -1.63 -6.66
N LEU A 211 0.32 -0.60 -7.30
CA LEU A 211 1.03 0.12 -8.35
C LEU A 211 2.22 0.91 -7.80
N SER A 212 2.14 1.49 -6.60
CA SER A 212 3.30 2.15 -5.98
C SER A 212 4.40 1.18 -5.62
N THR A 213 4.07 0.10 -4.94
CA THR A 213 5.02 -0.95 -4.57
C THR A 213 5.72 -1.53 -5.81
N ALA A 214 4.97 -1.82 -6.88
CA ALA A 214 5.54 -2.38 -8.11
C ALA A 214 6.43 -1.39 -8.88
N SER A 215 6.15 -0.08 -8.81
CA SER A 215 6.92 0.95 -9.53
C SER A 215 8.07 1.55 -8.72
N GLY A 216 8.04 1.42 -7.39
CA GLY A 216 8.93 2.13 -6.49
C GLY A 216 8.63 3.64 -6.36
N TYR A 217 7.47 4.09 -6.83
CA TYR A 217 7.08 5.50 -6.75
C TYR A 217 6.56 5.83 -5.34
N PRO A 218 6.83 7.03 -4.82
CA PRO A 218 6.31 7.43 -3.52
C PRO A 218 4.79 7.57 -3.57
N ILE A 219 4.16 7.17 -2.46
CA ILE A 219 2.73 7.28 -2.21
C ILE A 219 2.52 7.79 -0.79
N ALA A 220 1.54 8.67 -0.61
CA ALA A 220 0.98 8.98 0.70
C ALA A 220 -0.54 8.87 0.66
N ASN A 221 -1.14 8.86 1.85
CA ASN A 221 -2.58 8.93 2.00
C ASN A 221 -2.98 10.20 2.76
N VAL A 222 -4.07 10.82 2.33
CA VAL A 222 -4.77 11.85 3.10
C VAL A 222 -6.17 11.38 3.46
N HIS A 223 -6.64 11.74 4.65
CA HIS A 223 -7.97 11.38 5.11
C HIS A 223 -9.02 12.25 4.43
N LEU A 224 -10.01 11.62 3.76
CA LEU A 224 -11.07 12.34 3.05
C LEU A 224 -12.35 12.44 3.87
N GLY A 225 -12.70 11.37 4.57
CA GLY A 225 -13.93 11.34 5.34
C GLY A 225 -14.16 10.00 6.01
N ARG A 226 -15.40 9.79 6.44
CA ARG A 226 -15.82 8.56 7.13
C ARG A 226 -17.14 8.08 6.56
N TYR A 227 -17.24 6.78 6.39
CA TYR A 227 -18.52 6.12 6.15
C TYR A 227 -19.24 5.96 7.49
N TYR A 228 -20.41 6.57 7.61
CA TYR A 228 -21.31 6.33 8.74
C TYR A 228 -22.25 5.19 8.37
N LEU A 229 -21.99 4.02 8.95
CA LEU A 229 -22.75 2.80 8.70
C LEU A 229 -23.66 2.53 9.89
N LYS A 230 -24.93 2.20 9.62
CA LYS A 230 -25.94 2.01 10.65
C LYS A 230 -25.54 0.86 11.58
N GLY A 231 -25.52 1.13 12.89
CA GLY A 231 -25.17 0.13 13.91
C GLY A 231 -23.68 -0.17 14.03
N GLU A 232 -22.81 0.50 13.27
CA GLU A 232 -21.37 0.31 13.31
C GLU A 232 -20.63 1.60 13.69
N LEU A 233 -19.37 1.46 14.12
CA LEU A 233 -18.45 2.58 14.19
C LEU A 233 -18.15 3.07 12.77
N SER A 234 -18.04 4.39 12.60
CA SER A 234 -17.77 4.92 11.27
C SER A 234 -16.37 4.52 10.79
N ARG A 235 -16.21 4.30 9.49
CA ARG A 235 -14.96 3.79 8.89
C ARG A 235 -14.27 4.88 8.08
N PRO A 236 -12.98 5.19 8.33
CA PRO A 236 -12.28 6.23 7.59
C PRO A 236 -12.01 5.79 6.14
N PHE A 237 -12.13 6.70 5.20
CA PHE A 237 -11.64 6.58 3.83
C PHE A 237 -10.77 7.79 3.46
N GLY A 238 -10.05 7.67 2.35
CA GLY A 238 -9.04 8.64 1.99
C GLY A 238 -8.66 8.61 0.53
N LEU A 239 -7.71 9.47 0.20
CA LEU A 239 -7.12 9.59 -1.12
C LEU A 239 -5.67 9.11 -1.07
N ALA A 240 -5.30 8.27 -2.03
CA ALA A 240 -3.92 7.96 -2.35
C ALA A 240 -3.35 9.05 -3.25
N VAL A 241 -2.14 9.52 -2.94
CA VAL A 241 -1.44 10.59 -3.66
C VAL A 241 -0.10 10.05 -4.12
N PHE A 242 0.13 10.06 -5.43
CA PHE A 242 1.35 9.58 -6.06
C PHE A 242 2.18 10.73 -6.62
N ALA A 243 3.50 10.57 -6.61
CA ALA A 243 4.42 11.43 -7.37
C ALA A 243 5.46 10.57 -8.09
N ARG A 244 6.31 11.22 -8.89
CA ARG A 244 7.52 10.61 -9.46
C ARG A 244 8.51 10.19 -8.35
N PRO A 245 9.48 9.31 -8.65
CA PRO A 245 10.58 9.03 -7.73
C PRO A 245 11.27 10.33 -7.27
N GLU A 246 11.65 10.38 -6.00
CA GLU A 246 12.34 11.52 -5.37
C GLU A 246 11.52 12.83 -5.40
N GLN A 247 10.19 12.75 -5.54
CA GLN A 247 9.26 13.89 -5.50
C GLN A 247 8.36 13.86 -4.25
N GLU A 248 8.84 13.32 -3.13
CA GLU A 248 8.12 13.33 -1.85
C GLU A 248 7.75 14.75 -1.41
N GLY A 249 8.55 15.76 -1.76
CA GLY A 249 8.25 17.17 -1.51
C GLY A 249 6.91 17.62 -2.13
N ALA A 250 6.59 17.18 -3.35
CA ALA A 250 5.31 17.49 -4.00
C ALA A 250 4.13 16.85 -3.24
N ILE A 251 4.31 15.62 -2.76
CA ILE A 251 3.32 14.92 -1.94
C ILE A 251 3.12 15.66 -0.61
N LEU A 252 4.19 16.01 0.10
CA LEU A 252 4.13 16.73 1.38
C LEU A 252 3.46 18.10 1.22
N ARG A 253 3.73 18.78 0.10
CA ARG A 253 3.07 20.04 -0.26
C ARG A 253 1.57 19.85 -0.41
N PHE A 254 1.15 18.82 -1.15
CA PHE A 254 -0.26 18.49 -1.27
C PHE A 254 -0.88 18.13 0.09
N MET A 255 -0.22 17.31 0.92
CA MET A 255 -0.74 16.95 2.25
C MET A 255 -0.90 18.17 3.16
N SER A 256 0.04 19.13 3.10
CA SER A 256 -0.05 20.39 3.85
C SER A 256 -1.22 21.24 3.36
N ALA A 257 -1.37 21.38 2.04
CA ALA A 257 -2.46 22.12 1.43
C ALA A 257 -3.82 21.48 1.73
N TYR A 258 -3.90 20.15 1.65
CA TYR A 258 -5.08 19.38 1.98
C TYR A 258 -5.52 19.66 3.43
N LYS A 259 -4.59 19.62 4.39
CA LYS A 259 -4.88 19.96 5.79
C LYS A 259 -5.37 21.40 5.97
N ALA A 260 -4.89 22.34 5.15
CA ALA A 260 -5.30 23.74 5.21
C ALA A 260 -6.70 23.99 4.61
N SER A 261 -7.13 23.16 3.64
CA SER A 261 -8.38 23.35 2.90
C SER A 261 -9.53 22.42 3.33
N PHE A 262 -9.24 21.28 3.95
CA PHE A 262 -10.24 20.30 4.37
C PHE A 262 -10.43 20.28 5.90
N PRO A 263 -11.60 19.82 6.40
CA PRO A 263 -11.85 19.70 7.83
C PRO A 263 -10.78 18.85 8.54
N THR A 264 -10.54 19.18 9.82
CA THR A 264 -9.63 18.40 10.66
C THR A 264 -10.11 16.94 10.74
N ARG A 265 -9.18 16.00 10.57
CA ARG A 265 -9.44 14.57 10.72
C ARG A 265 -10.10 14.31 12.10
N PRO A 266 -11.31 13.72 12.13
CA PRO A 266 -12.01 13.44 13.38
C PRO A 266 -11.29 12.38 14.23
N ILE A 267 -11.46 12.49 15.54
CA ILE A 267 -10.99 11.50 16.51
C ILE A 267 -11.93 10.27 16.41
N PRO A 268 -11.40 9.04 16.43
CA PRO A 268 -12.23 7.83 16.54
C PRO A 268 -13.20 7.90 17.72
N GLU A 269 -14.46 7.49 17.51
CA GLU A 269 -15.58 7.64 18.44
C GLU A 269 -15.26 7.06 19.82
N ARG A 270 -14.64 5.88 19.87
CA ARG A 270 -14.22 5.25 21.12
C ARG A 270 -13.18 6.06 21.90
N LEU A 271 -12.28 6.77 21.20
CA LEU A 271 -11.30 7.65 21.83
C LEU A 271 -11.89 9.00 22.21
N ALA A 272 -12.99 9.40 21.55
CA ALA A 272 -13.75 10.60 21.86
C ALA A 272 -14.79 10.39 22.99
N GLY A 273 -14.84 9.20 23.60
CA GLY A 273 -15.79 8.87 24.67
C GLY A 273 -17.22 8.61 24.19
N VAL A 274 -17.44 8.46 22.88
CA VAL A 274 -18.76 8.12 22.32
C VAL A 274 -18.97 6.61 22.44
N THR A 275 -19.79 6.20 23.43
CA THR A 275 -20.21 4.80 23.60
C THR A 275 -21.35 4.49 22.65
N GLY A 276 -21.03 4.08 21.43
CA GLY A 276 -22.01 3.43 20.56
C GLY A 276 -22.54 2.16 21.23
N SER A 277 -23.85 1.98 21.29
CA SER A 277 -24.49 0.75 21.78
C SER A 277 -24.12 -0.41 20.86
N LEU A 278 -23.05 -1.12 21.19
CA LEU A 278 -22.71 -2.40 20.60
C LEU A 278 -23.66 -3.42 21.21
N PHE A 279 -24.79 -3.65 20.55
CA PHE A 279 -25.51 -4.90 20.73
C PHE A 279 -24.60 -6.01 20.22
N PHE A 280 -24.14 -6.85 21.15
CA PHE A 280 -23.50 -8.14 20.88
C PHE A 280 -24.53 -9.15 20.39
#